data_AF-A0A4Q3VHL6-F1
#
_entry.id   AF-A0A4Q3VHL6-F1
#
_cell.length_a   1.000
_cell.length_b   1.000
_cell.length_c   1.000
_cell.angle_alpha   90.00
_cell.angle_beta   90.00
_cell.angle_gamma   90.00
#
_symmetry.space_group_name_H-M   'P 1'
#
loop_
_entity.id
_entity.type
_entity.pdbx_description
1 polymer ?
#
loop_
_entity_poly.entity_id
_entity_poly.type
_entity_poly.pdbx_seq_one_letter_code
_entity_poly.pdbx_strand_id
1 'polypeptide(L)'
;ADWYRNNSGGKGVGFFQIGGGIAGDFPICVVPMMYQDLEWEDVPFWSYFCQISDSTTSYGSYSGAVPNEKITWGKLDINTPKFIVESDATIVAPLIFAWVLGW
;
A
#
# COMPACT_ATOMS: atom_id res chain seq x y z
N ALA A 1 -8.41 11.24 5.96
CA ALA A 1 -7.38 11.42 7.00
C ALA A 1 -7.84 10.78 8.32
N ASP A 2 -8.91 11.29 8.93
CA ASP A 2 -9.36 10.89 10.27
C ASP A 2 -9.60 9.39 10.45
N TRP A 3 -10.26 8.74 9.48
CA TRP A 3 -10.47 7.29 9.53
C TRP A 3 -9.15 6.53 9.70
N TYR A 4 -8.13 6.87 8.90
CA TYR A 4 -6.85 6.19 8.96
C TYR A 4 -6.18 6.42 10.33
N ARG A 5 -6.13 7.66 10.82
CA ARG A 5 -5.54 7.98 12.14
C ARG A 5 -6.23 7.21 13.27
N ASN A 6 -7.55 7.14 13.26
CA ASN A 6 -8.33 6.47 14.30
C ASN A 6 -8.20 4.93 14.26
N ASN A 7 -7.84 4.35 13.11
CA ASN A 7 -7.73 2.90 12.93
C ASN A 7 -6.27 2.40 12.89
N SER A 8 -5.29 3.29 12.76
CA SER A 8 -3.86 2.95 12.69
C SER A 8 -3.18 2.77 14.06
N GLY A 9 -3.95 2.71 15.15
CA GLY A 9 -3.43 2.32 16.46
C GLY A 9 -3.07 0.83 16.55
N GLY A 10 -2.29 0.44 17.56
CA GLY A 10 -1.97 -0.95 17.84
C GLY A 10 -1.16 -1.63 16.73
N LYS A 11 -1.75 -2.61 16.03
CA LYS A 11 -1.10 -3.33 14.92
C LYS A 11 -0.99 -2.51 13.63
N GLY A 12 -1.63 -1.35 13.57
CA GLY A 12 -1.69 -0.49 12.39
C GLY A 12 -2.63 -1.01 11.29
N VAL A 13 -2.72 -0.25 10.20
CA VAL A 13 -3.53 -0.60 9.02
C VAL A 13 -2.63 -1.06 7.87
N GLY A 14 -2.98 -2.20 7.27
CA GLY A 14 -2.35 -2.71 6.07
C GLY A 14 -3.03 -2.22 4.79
N PHE A 15 -2.25 -2.03 3.73
CA PHE A 15 -2.71 -1.65 2.41
C PHE A 15 -2.58 -2.84 1.45
N PHE A 16 -3.71 -3.44 1.06
CA PHE A 16 -3.76 -4.52 0.08
C PHE A 16 -4.39 -4.01 -1.21
N GLN A 17 -3.59 -3.93 -2.26
CA GLN A 17 -3.94 -3.35 -3.56
C GLN A 17 -4.08 -4.45 -4.62
N ILE A 18 -5.13 -4.34 -5.42
CA ILE A 18 -5.32 -5.18 -6.61
C ILE A 18 -5.26 -4.27 -7.84
N GLY A 19 -4.29 -4.52 -8.72
CA GLY A 19 -3.98 -3.69 -9.87
C GLY A 19 -3.16 -2.45 -9.51
N GLY A 20 -3.36 -1.37 -10.27
CA GLY A 20 -2.61 -0.12 -10.22
C GLY A 20 -3.48 1.12 -10.33
N GLY A 21 -2.84 2.23 -10.70
CA GLY A 21 -3.47 3.50 -11.00
C GLY A 21 -4.11 4.19 -9.80
N ILE A 22 -5.10 5.04 -10.09
CA ILE A 22 -5.70 5.92 -9.08
C ILE A 22 -6.30 5.17 -7.88
N ALA A 23 -6.77 3.94 -8.09
CA ALA A 23 -7.33 3.09 -7.06
C ALA A 23 -6.29 2.67 -6.00
N GLY A 24 -5.02 2.57 -6.37
CA GLY A 24 -3.91 2.33 -5.44
C GLY A 24 -3.28 3.63 -4.95
N ASP A 25 -3.02 4.56 -5.86
CA ASP A 25 -2.23 5.76 -5.57
C ASP A 25 -2.95 6.77 -4.69
N PHE A 26 -4.23 7.03 -4.96
CA PHE A 26 -4.99 8.01 -4.19
C PHE A 26 -5.10 7.64 -2.70
N PRO A 27 -5.53 6.41 -2.34
CA PRO A 27 -5.68 6.06 -0.93
C PRO A 27 -4.33 5.91 -0.21
N ILE A 28 -3.28 5.37 -0.84
CA ILE A 28 -1.98 5.20 -0.17
C ILE A 28 -1.33 6.56 0.17
N CYS A 29 -1.65 7.61 -0.61
CA CYS A 29 -1.20 8.98 -0.39
C CYS A 29 -1.84 9.67 0.82
N VAL A 30 -2.79 9.04 1.53
CA VAL A 30 -3.37 9.63 2.75
C VAL A 30 -2.31 9.91 3.83
N VAL A 31 -1.28 9.06 3.93
CA VAL A 31 -0.18 9.21 4.88
C VAL A 31 0.72 10.40 4.53
N PRO A 32 1.32 10.48 3.32
CA PRO A 32 2.14 11.63 2.97
C PRO A 32 1.35 12.94 2.94
N MET A 33 0.05 12.93 2.61
CA MET A 33 -0.77 14.13 2.72
C MET A 33 -0.85 14.65 4.17
N MET A 34 -1.04 13.77 5.16
CA MET A 34 -1.05 14.21 6.56
C MET A 34 0.35 14.63 7.05
N TYR A 35 1.39 13.88 6.70
CA TYR A 35 2.75 14.11 7.22
C TYR A 35 3.48 15.26 6.53
N GLN A 36 3.41 15.34 5.19
CA GLN A 36 4.17 16.30 4.39
C GLN A 36 3.35 17.54 4.05
N ASP A 37 2.09 17.38 3.62
CA ASP A 37 1.29 18.53 3.18
C ASP A 37 0.65 19.27 4.37
N LEU A 38 0.16 18.54 5.36
CA LEU A 38 -0.46 19.11 6.56
C LEU A 38 0.50 19.26 7.74
N GLU A 39 1.75 18.80 7.59
CA GLU A 39 2.82 18.89 8.60
C GLU A 39 2.43 18.30 9.98
N TRP A 40 1.63 17.24 9.99
CA TRP A 40 1.28 16.58 11.25
C TRP A 40 2.45 15.74 11.76
N GLU A 41 2.92 16.07 12.95
CA GLU A 41 3.84 15.24 13.72
C GLU A 41 3.01 14.08 14.34
N ASP A 42 3.49 12.84 14.27
CA ASP A 42 2.81 11.60 14.72
C ASP A 42 1.79 10.93 13.76
N VAL A 43 2.02 10.98 12.45
CA VAL A 43 1.26 10.18 11.47
C VAL A 43 1.86 8.78 11.33
N PRO A 44 1.14 7.68 11.66
CA PRO A 44 1.67 6.33 11.50
C PRO A 44 1.76 5.94 10.01
N PHE A 45 2.90 5.37 9.59
CA PHE A 45 3.04 4.77 8.27
C PHE A 45 2.16 3.51 8.12
N TRP A 46 1.88 3.10 6.89
CA TRP A 46 1.13 1.87 6.62
C TRP A 46 1.90 0.68 7.21
N SER A 47 1.24 -0.21 7.95
CA SER A 47 1.91 -1.30 8.68
C SER A 47 2.15 -2.55 7.82
N TYR A 48 1.58 -2.60 6.63
CA TYR A 48 1.74 -3.67 5.66
C TYR A 48 1.43 -3.14 4.25
N PHE A 49 2.13 -3.65 3.24
CA PHE A 49 1.81 -3.39 1.84
C PHE A 49 1.81 -4.70 1.04
N CYS A 50 0.77 -4.92 0.24
CA CYS A 50 0.79 -5.93 -0.80
C CYS A 50 0.10 -5.40 -2.04
N GLN A 51 0.68 -5.68 -3.20
CA GLN A 51 0.09 -5.34 -4.48
C GLN A 51 0.09 -6.56 -5.39
N ILE A 52 -1.07 -6.91 -5.93
CA ILE A 52 -1.16 -7.76 -7.10
C ILE A 52 -1.11 -6.85 -8.32
N SER A 53 -0.14 -7.05 -9.21
CA SER A 53 -0.06 -6.28 -10.46
C SER A 53 0.61 -7.13 -11.54
N ASP A 54 0.19 -6.99 -12.78
CA ASP A 54 0.88 -7.55 -13.95
C ASP A 54 1.80 -6.51 -14.63
N SER A 55 1.85 -5.27 -14.11
CA SER A 55 2.70 -4.21 -14.62
C SER A 55 4.16 -4.49 -14.31
N THR A 56 5.01 -4.51 -15.34
CA THR A 56 6.46 -4.47 -15.14
C THR A 56 6.90 -3.08 -14.70
N THR A 57 7.98 -3.02 -13.91
CA THR A 57 8.71 -1.79 -13.59
C THR A 57 9.17 -1.13 -14.88
N SER A 58 8.40 -0.19 -15.41
CA SER A 58 8.76 0.61 -16.59
C SER A 58 9.05 2.06 -16.19
N TYR A 59 9.19 2.95 -17.18
CA TYR A 59 9.63 4.36 -17.12
C TYR A 59 8.96 5.25 -16.03
N GLY A 60 9.20 5.00 -14.74
CA GLY A 60 8.67 5.82 -13.65
C GLY A 60 7.15 5.72 -13.47
N SER A 61 6.54 4.59 -13.82
CA SER A 61 5.10 4.38 -13.58
C SER A 61 4.81 4.23 -12.09
N TYR A 62 3.90 5.04 -11.55
CA TYR A 62 3.39 4.91 -10.17
C TYR A 62 2.83 3.51 -9.87
N SER A 63 2.24 2.86 -10.89
CA SER A 63 1.60 1.54 -10.75
C SER A 63 2.61 0.39 -10.61
N GLY A 64 3.83 0.58 -11.12
CA GLY A 64 4.94 -0.37 -11.02
C GLY A 64 6.09 0.12 -10.13
N ALA A 65 5.88 1.20 -9.36
CA ALA A 65 6.91 1.78 -8.50
C ALA A 65 7.40 0.74 -7.48
N VAL A 66 8.72 0.50 -7.48
CA VAL A 66 9.33 -0.46 -6.55
C VAL A 66 9.05 -0.07 -5.09
N PRO A 67 8.96 -1.02 -4.17
CA PRO A 67 8.59 -0.71 -2.79
C PRO A 67 9.54 0.28 -2.09
N ASN A 68 10.79 0.40 -2.52
CA ASN A 68 11.74 1.39 -2.02
C ASN A 68 11.32 2.83 -2.31
N GLU A 69 10.68 3.10 -3.46
CA GLU A 69 10.16 4.43 -3.79
C GLU A 69 9.03 4.82 -2.82
N LYS A 70 8.23 3.86 -2.37
CA LYS A 70 7.15 4.11 -1.40
C LYS A 70 7.71 4.48 0.00
N ILE A 71 8.93 4.07 0.34
CA ILE A 71 9.62 4.47 1.57
C ILE A 71 10.08 5.92 1.48
N THR A 72 10.68 6.34 0.37
CA THR A 72 11.18 7.71 0.20
C THR A 72 10.06 8.75 0.24
N TRP A 73 8.87 8.37 -0.21
CA TRP A 73 7.66 9.21 -0.13
C TRP A 73 6.98 9.19 1.26
N GLY A 74 7.55 8.52 2.27
CA GLY A 74 6.95 8.45 3.61
C GLY A 74 5.62 7.68 3.64
N LYS A 75 5.38 6.78 2.69
CA LYS A 75 4.19 5.90 2.70
C LYS A 75 4.42 4.69 3.60
N LEU A 76 5.63 4.12 3.57
CA LEU A 76 6.01 2.91 4.30
C LEU A 76 7.28 3.16 5.12
N ASP A 77 7.38 2.53 6.30
CA ASP A 77 8.66 2.41 7.02
C ASP A 77 9.61 1.44 6.30
N ILE A 78 10.92 1.59 6.51
CA ILE A 78 11.94 0.68 5.97
C ILE A 78 11.68 -0.79 6.36
N ASN A 79 11.18 -1.02 7.58
CA ASN A 79 10.90 -2.34 8.13
C ASN A 79 9.48 -2.85 7.80
N THR A 80 8.66 -2.05 7.12
CA THR A 80 7.29 -2.47 6.77
C THR A 80 7.33 -3.70 5.86
N PRO A 81 6.61 -4.79 6.22
CA PRO A 81 6.43 -5.94 5.34
C PRO A 81 5.72 -5.51 4.06
N LYS A 82 6.38 -5.77 2.92
CA LYS A 82 5.94 -5.29 1.61
C LYS A 82 6.15 -6.36 0.54
N PHE A 83 5.09 -6.66 -0.22
CA PHE A 83 5.08 -7.72 -1.21
C PHE A 83 4.47 -7.22 -2.52
N ILE A 84 5.00 -7.70 -3.64
CA ILE A 84 4.41 -7.53 -4.97
C ILE A 84 4.21 -8.92 -5.55
N VAL A 85 2.98 -9.23 -5.97
CA VAL A 85 2.60 -10.46 -6.66
C VAL A 85 2.44 -10.12 -8.13
N GLU A 86 3.44 -10.49 -8.92
CA GLU A 86 3.46 -10.28 -10.37
C GLU A 86 2.56 -11.31 -11.07
N SER A 87 1.25 -11.04 -11.12
CA SER A 87 0.26 -11.94 -11.71
C SER A 87 -1.06 -11.24 -12.01
N ASP A 88 -1.89 -11.87 -12.86
CA ASP A 88 -3.28 -11.44 -13.07
C ASP A 88 -4.09 -11.64 -11.78
N ALA A 89 -4.79 -10.59 -11.37
CA ALA A 89 -5.62 -10.58 -10.17
C ALA A 89 -6.69 -11.67 -10.14
N THR A 90 -7.24 -12.04 -11.30
CA THR A 90 -8.29 -13.08 -11.42
C THR A 90 -7.77 -14.46 -11.08
N ILE A 91 -6.45 -14.69 -11.15
CA ILE A 91 -5.81 -15.95 -10.77
C ILE A 91 -5.50 -15.95 -9.27
N VAL A 92 -4.78 -14.93 -8.79
CA VAL A 92 -4.17 -14.98 -7.45
C VAL A 92 -5.06 -14.42 -6.33
N ALA A 93 -5.92 -13.44 -6.61
CA ALA A 93 -6.77 -12.85 -5.56
C ALA A 93 -7.75 -13.88 -4.96
N PRO A 94 -8.44 -14.74 -5.75
CA PRO A 94 -9.29 -15.79 -5.19
C PRO A 94 -8.52 -16.77 -4.30
N LEU A 95 -7.29 -17.14 -4.69
CA LEU A 95 -6.46 -18.08 -3.92
C LEU A 95 -6.01 -17.47 -2.58
N ILE A 96 -5.59 -16.21 -2.58
CA ILE A 96 -5.19 -15.49 -1.36
C ILE A 96 -6.41 -15.36 -0.42
N PHE A 97 -7.56 -14.96 -0.95
CA PHE A 97 -8.75 -14.77 -0.13
C PHE A 97 -9.32 -16.08 0.38
N ALA A 98 -9.29 -17.17 -0.40
CA ALA A 98 -9.64 -18.50 0.09
C ALA A 98 -8.77 -18.91 1.28
N TRP A 99 -7.45 -18.70 1.19
CA TRP A 99 -6.53 -19.05 2.28
C TRP A 99 -6.69 -18.18 3.53
N VAL A 100 -6.83 -16.86 3.36
CA VAL A 100 -6.83 -15.90 4.48
C VAL A 100 -8.21 -15.76 5.13
N LEU A 101 -9.28 -15.80 4.33
CA LEU A 101 -10.66 -15.59 4.80
C LEU A 101 -11.40 -16.90 5.05
N GLY A 102 -10.82 -18.05 4.68
CA GLY A 102 -11.41 -19.38 4.93
C GLY A 102 -12.64 -19.66 4.06
N TRP A 103 -12.61 -19.25 2.80
CA TRP A 103 -13.71 -19.47 1.85
C TRP A 103 -13.73 -20.90 1.31
#